data_AF-H2NCR5-F1
#
_entry.id   AF-H2NCR5-F1
#
_cell.length_a   1.000
_cell.length_b   1.000
_cell.length_c   1.000
_cell.angle_alpha   90.00
_cell.angle_beta   90.00
_cell.angle_gamma   90.00
#
_symmetry.space_group_name_H-M   'P 1'
#
loop_
_entity.id
_entity.type
_entity.pdbx_description
1 polymer ?
#
loop_
_entity_poly.entity_id
_entity_poly.type
_entity_poly.pdbx_seq_one_letter_code
_entity_poly.pdbx_strand_id
1 'polypeptide(L)'
;MVLEGNPEVGSPRTSDLQHRGNKGSCVLSSPGEDAQPGEEPIKYGELIVLGYNGCLASGDKGRRRSRLALSRRPHANGVKPDVMHHISTPLISKALSNRGQHSISYTLSRSHSVIVEYTHDSDTDMFQIGRSTENMIDFVVTDTSPGGGAAEGPSAQSTISRYACRILCDRRPPYTARIYAAGFDASSNIFLGERAAKWRTPDGLMDGLTTNGVLVMHPAGGFSEDSAPGVWREISVCGNVYTLRDSRSAQQRGKLVENESNVLQDGSLIDLCGATLLWRTPAGLLRAPTLKQLEAQRQEANAARPQCPVGLSTLAFPSPARGRTAPDKQQPWVYVRCGHVHGYHGWGCRRERGPQERECPLCRLVGPYVPLWLGQEAGLCLDPGPPSHAFAPCGHVCSEKTARYWAQTPLPHGTHAFHAACPFCGAWLTGEHGCVRLIFQGPLD
;
A
#
# COMPACT_ATOMS: atom_id res chain seq x y z
N MET A 1 80.11 21.80 -1.57
CA MET A 1 81.29 21.13 -0.98
C MET A 1 81.17 21.24 0.53
N VAL A 2 81.48 20.16 1.27
CA VAL A 2 81.49 20.05 2.76
C VAL A 2 80.06 20.18 3.36
N LEU A 3 79.38 19.15 3.91
CA LEU A 3 79.68 18.25 5.06
C LEU A 3 79.79 19.06 6.39
N GLU A 4 79.43 18.64 7.61
CA GLU A 4 78.65 17.55 8.27
C GLU A 4 78.40 18.02 9.74
N GLY A 5 77.59 17.42 10.62
CA GLY A 5 76.69 16.25 10.57
C GLY A 5 76.33 15.76 12.01
N ASN A 6 75.15 15.15 12.20
CA ASN A 6 74.68 14.46 13.44
C ASN A 6 74.41 15.30 14.72
N PRO A 7 73.52 14.84 15.63
CA PRO A 7 73.83 13.74 16.56
C PRO A 7 72.85 12.54 16.56
N GLU A 8 73.27 11.50 17.30
CA GLU A 8 72.70 10.15 17.41
C GLU A 8 71.43 10.05 18.30
N VAL A 9 70.67 8.95 18.18
CA VAL A 9 70.53 7.88 19.22
C VAL A 9 69.26 7.04 18.99
N GLY A 10 69.43 5.71 18.96
CA GLY A 10 68.58 4.76 19.70
C GLY A 10 67.21 4.34 19.13
N SER A 11 67.17 3.13 18.55
CA SER A 11 65.93 2.34 18.42
C SER A 11 65.34 1.96 19.78
N PRO A 12 64.02 1.74 19.87
CA PRO A 12 63.58 0.47 20.47
C PRO A 12 62.42 -0.23 19.73
N ARG A 13 62.02 -1.37 20.30
CA ARG A 13 61.19 -2.42 19.68
C ARG A 13 59.69 -2.23 19.90
N THR A 14 58.93 -2.97 19.08
CA THR A 14 57.52 -3.36 19.20
C THR A 14 56.97 -3.47 20.64
N SER A 15 55.83 -2.83 20.88
CA SER A 15 54.78 -3.34 21.78
C SER A 15 53.42 -2.70 21.45
N ASP A 16 52.40 -3.54 21.22
CA ASP A 16 51.01 -3.11 21.08
C ASP A 16 50.46 -2.61 22.42
N LEU A 17 49.82 -1.44 22.45
CA LEU A 17 48.94 -1.04 23.55
C LEU A 17 47.94 0.07 23.16
N GLN A 18 46.69 -0.37 22.96
CA GLN A 18 45.43 0.27 23.40
C GLN A 18 45.25 1.79 23.26
N HIS A 19 44.17 2.19 22.59
CA HIS A 19 43.42 3.40 22.95
C HIS A 19 41.96 3.07 23.30
N ARG A 20 41.54 3.51 24.49
CA ARG A 20 40.22 3.27 25.08
C ARG A 20 39.18 4.21 24.46
N GLY A 21 38.16 3.65 23.81
CA GLY A 21 36.90 4.34 23.53
C GLY A 21 35.91 4.20 24.69
N ASN A 22 35.37 5.32 25.17
CA ASN A 22 34.52 5.40 26.36
C ASN A 22 33.14 4.75 26.16
N LYS A 23 32.74 3.78 27.00
CA LYS A 23 31.40 3.16 26.95
C LYS A 23 30.40 3.95 27.81
N GLY A 24 29.63 4.82 27.17
CA GLY A 24 28.38 5.34 27.75
C GLY A 24 27.32 4.25 27.78
N SER A 25 26.72 4.01 28.96
CA SER A 25 25.69 2.98 29.14
C SER A 25 24.41 3.31 28.36
N CYS A 26 24.00 2.41 27.46
CA CYS A 26 22.63 2.36 26.96
C CYS A 26 21.93 1.18 27.65
N VAL A 27 20.95 1.48 28.49
CA VAL A 27 20.22 0.47 29.27
C VAL A 27 19.27 -0.29 28.34
N LEU A 28 19.75 -1.41 27.83
CA LEU A 28 18.92 -2.45 27.21
C LEU A 28 18.06 -3.08 28.32
N SER A 29 16.75 -2.86 28.26
CA SER A 29 15.79 -3.61 29.08
C SER A 29 15.84 -5.08 28.68
N SER A 30 15.98 -5.96 29.67
CA SER A 30 16.08 -7.41 29.50
C SER A 30 14.84 -8.00 28.80
N PRO A 31 14.97 -9.16 28.11
CA PRO A 31 13.80 -9.91 27.67
C PRO A 31 13.03 -10.41 28.90
N GLY A 32 11.73 -10.15 28.96
CA GLY A 32 10.86 -10.81 29.93
C GLY A 32 10.67 -12.27 29.55
N GLU A 33 10.82 -13.17 30.53
CA GLU A 33 10.61 -14.61 30.37
C GLU A 33 9.11 -14.93 30.26
N ASP A 34 8.57 -15.02 29.03
CA ASP A 34 7.33 -15.79 28.77
C ASP A 34 7.09 -16.08 27.27
N ALA A 35 8.14 -16.49 26.55
CA ALA A 35 8.03 -16.98 25.17
C ALA A 35 8.56 -18.42 25.08
N GLN A 36 7.66 -19.38 24.86
CA GLN A 36 8.08 -20.76 24.58
C GLN A 36 8.86 -20.81 23.26
N PRO A 37 10.07 -21.40 23.24
CA PRO A 37 10.89 -21.43 22.03
C PRO A 37 10.34 -22.48 21.04
N GLY A 38 9.59 -22.04 20.04
CA GLY A 38 9.17 -22.91 18.93
C GLY A 38 7.97 -22.45 18.10
N GLU A 39 7.08 -21.61 18.63
CA GLU A 39 5.90 -21.14 17.87
C GLU A 39 6.25 -20.00 16.89
N GLU A 40 5.79 -20.11 15.64
CA GLU A 40 5.82 -18.99 14.71
C GLU A 40 4.92 -17.83 15.21
N PRO A 41 5.33 -16.56 15.05
CA PRO A 41 4.55 -15.43 15.53
C PRO A 41 3.22 -15.31 14.76
N ILE A 42 2.10 -15.52 15.46
CA ILE A 42 0.74 -15.47 14.91
C ILE A 42 0.55 -14.25 14.02
N LYS A 43 0.24 -14.49 12.75
CA LYS A 43 0.06 -13.46 11.73
C LYS A 43 -1.41 -13.12 11.57
N TYR A 44 -1.76 -11.85 11.73
CA TYR A 44 -3.12 -11.33 11.50
C TYR A 44 -3.43 -11.13 10.02
N GLY A 45 -2.43 -10.79 9.21
CA GLY A 45 -2.56 -10.56 7.77
C GLY A 45 -1.46 -9.65 7.24
N GLU A 46 -1.68 -9.09 6.06
CA GLU A 46 -0.80 -8.12 5.41
C GLU A 46 -1.56 -6.94 4.81
N LEU A 47 -0.96 -5.76 4.90
CA LEU A 47 -1.30 -4.59 4.08
C LEU A 47 -0.31 -4.49 2.91
N ILE A 48 -0.81 -4.23 1.71
CA ILE A 48 -0.02 -4.05 0.48
C ILE A 48 -0.41 -2.72 -0.16
N VAL A 49 0.55 -1.85 -0.46
CA VAL A 49 0.29 -0.58 -1.17
C VAL A 49 0.13 -0.85 -2.67
N LEU A 50 -0.99 -0.42 -3.25
CA LEU A 50 -1.19 -0.50 -4.69
C LEU A 50 -0.22 0.44 -5.42
N GLY A 51 0.12 0.10 -6.66
CA GLY A 51 0.90 0.95 -7.57
C GLY A 51 2.42 0.82 -7.49
N TYR A 52 2.96 -0.11 -6.69
CA TYR A 52 4.39 -0.30 -6.49
C TYR A 52 4.96 -1.66 -6.91
N ASN A 53 4.13 -2.62 -7.35
CA ASN A 53 4.57 -3.95 -7.81
C ASN A 53 5.50 -4.70 -6.83
N GLY A 54 5.31 -4.51 -5.52
CA GLY A 54 6.08 -5.19 -4.48
C GLY A 54 7.40 -4.52 -4.07
N CYS A 55 7.69 -3.29 -4.53
CA CYS A 55 8.78 -2.48 -3.97
C CYS A 55 8.58 -0.98 -4.24
N LEU A 56 8.77 -0.12 -3.24
CA LEU A 56 8.74 1.33 -3.44
C LEU A 56 9.86 1.79 -4.39
N ALA A 57 9.62 2.88 -5.15
CA ALA A 57 10.62 3.42 -6.09
C ALA A 57 11.95 3.82 -5.43
N SER A 58 11.94 4.19 -4.15
CA SER A 58 13.13 4.49 -3.33
C SER A 58 13.78 3.26 -2.65
N GLY A 59 13.24 2.07 -2.92
CA GLY A 59 13.41 0.88 -2.11
C GLY A 59 12.61 0.94 -0.81
N ASP A 60 12.28 -0.24 -0.29
CA ASP A 60 11.64 -0.44 1.02
C ASP A 60 12.66 -0.24 2.14
N LYS A 61 12.38 0.68 3.08
CA LYS A 61 13.31 1.09 4.15
C LYS A 61 12.57 1.34 5.47
N GLY A 62 12.93 0.58 6.50
CA GLY A 62 12.32 0.73 7.82
C GLY A 62 10.80 0.56 7.76
N ARG A 63 10.03 1.53 8.27
CA ARG A 63 8.56 1.52 8.25
C ARG A 63 7.93 2.02 6.95
N ARG A 64 8.74 2.54 6.01
CA ARG A 64 8.30 2.98 4.68
C ARG A 64 8.61 1.86 3.67
N ARG A 65 7.60 1.08 3.31
CA ARG A 65 7.73 -0.16 2.51
C ARG A 65 6.48 -0.38 1.65
N SER A 66 6.51 -1.28 0.68
CA SER A 66 5.35 -1.58 -0.19
C SER A 66 4.37 -2.58 0.44
N ARG A 67 4.79 -3.34 1.46
CA ARG A 67 3.92 -4.25 2.23
C ARG A 67 4.28 -4.27 3.72
N LEU A 68 3.31 -4.46 4.59
CA LEU A 68 3.52 -4.68 6.03
C LEU A 68 2.71 -5.90 6.50
N ALA A 69 3.39 -6.86 7.11
CA ALA A 69 2.74 -7.94 7.86
C ALA A 69 2.37 -7.45 9.27
N LEU A 70 1.13 -7.71 9.66
CA LEU A 70 0.62 -7.49 11.01
C LEU A 70 0.64 -8.84 11.72
N SER A 71 1.30 -8.92 12.88
CA SER A 71 1.43 -10.12 13.70
C SER A 71 1.21 -9.78 15.17
N ARG A 72 0.76 -10.76 15.96
CA ARG A 72 0.52 -10.64 17.40
C ARG A 72 1.75 -10.06 18.09
N ARG A 73 1.57 -8.92 18.75
CA ARG A 73 2.62 -8.24 19.51
C ARG A 73 2.95 -9.05 20.78
N PRO A 74 4.18 -8.96 21.31
CA PRO A 74 4.53 -9.59 22.58
C PRO A 74 3.57 -9.18 23.71
N HIS A 75 3.30 -7.88 23.81
CA HIS A 75 2.32 -7.31 24.74
C HIS A 75 1.19 -6.66 23.97
N ALA A 76 -0.04 -6.77 24.50
CA ALA A 76 -1.20 -6.09 23.96
C ALA A 76 -0.97 -4.57 23.96
N ASN A 77 -1.39 -3.89 22.90
CA ASN A 77 -1.42 -2.42 22.83
C ASN A 77 -2.77 -1.88 22.34
N GLY A 78 -3.80 -2.74 22.33
CA GLY A 78 -5.18 -2.37 22.06
C GLY A 78 -5.72 -1.34 23.06
N VAL A 79 -6.75 -0.64 22.62
CA VAL A 79 -7.48 0.36 23.41
C VAL A 79 -8.97 0.32 23.11
N LYS A 80 -9.79 0.62 24.11
CA LYS A 80 -11.25 0.65 24.02
C LYS A 80 -11.83 1.89 24.70
N PRO A 81 -13.00 2.40 24.27
CA PRO A 81 -13.65 3.54 24.92
C PRO A 81 -13.90 3.25 26.40
N ASP A 82 -13.75 4.28 27.24
CA ASP A 82 -13.98 4.23 28.68
C ASP A 82 -14.89 5.40 29.10
N VAL A 83 -14.34 6.44 29.75
CA VAL A 83 -15.12 7.57 30.28
C VAL A 83 -15.33 8.68 29.24
N MET A 84 -16.50 9.31 29.25
CA MET A 84 -16.81 10.51 28.45
C MET A 84 -16.91 11.76 29.34
N HIS A 85 -16.16 12.81 28.98
CA HIS A 85 -16.15 14.10 29.66
C HIS A 85 -16.73 15.22 28.79
N HIS A 86 -17.67 16.00 29.36
CA HIS A 86 -18.17 17.23 28.76
C HIS A 86 -17.40 18.44 29.31
N ILE A 87 -16.74 19.20 28.42
CA ILE A 87 -15.82 20.29 28.80
C ILE A 87 -16.31 21.61 28.20
N SER A 88 -16.65 22.57 29.07
CA SER A 88 -17.14 23.90 28.72
C SER A 88 -16.05 24.98 28.58
N THR A 89 -14.77 24.62 28.78
CA THR A 89 -13.67 25.61 28.81
C THR A 89 -12.36 25.01 28.26
N PRO A 90 -11.72 25.60 27.22
CA PRO A 90 -10.52 25.03 26.60
C PRO A 90 -9.28 24.97 27.51
N LEU A 91 -9.24 25.72 28.62
CA LEU A 91 -8.18 25.62 29.63
C LEU A 91 -8.18 24.25 30.34
N ILE A 92 -9.33 23.58 30.42
CA ILE A 92 -9.50 22.30 31.11
C ILE A 92 -9.08 21.13 30.19
N SER A 93 -9.15 21.26 28.86
CA SER A 93 -8.81 20.15 27.94
C SER A 93 -7.33 19.73 27.99
N LYS A 94 -6.42 20.66 28.33
CA LYS A 94 -5.01 20.33 28.61
C LYS A 94 -4.80 19.69 29.98
N ALA A 95 -5.69 19.94 30.94
CA ALA A 95 -5.59 19.41 32.30
C ALA A 95 -6.17 17.99 32.43
N LEU A 96 -7.15 17.62 31.59
CA LEU A 96 -7.74 16.28 31.53
C LEU A 96 -6.96 15.30 30.64
N SER A 97 -5.87 15.70 30.02
CA SER A 97 -4.96 14.78 29.32
C SER A 97 -4.19 13.93 30.33
N ASN A 98 -4.81 12.88 30.86
CA ASN A 98 -4.16 11.97 31.80
C ASN A 98 -2.91 11.35 31.16
N ARG A 99 -1.74 11.51 31.79
CA ARG A 99 -0.43 11.18 31.17
C ARG A 99 -0.26 9.65 31.07
N GLY A 100 -0.71 9.08 29.97
CA GLY A 100 -0.55 7.66 29.65
C GLY A 100 -1.80 6.99 29.04
N GLN A 101 -2.96 7.64 29.09
CA GLN A 101 -4.18 7.14 28.43
C GLN A 101 -4.36 7.72 27.03
N HIS A 102 -5.09 6.98 26.19
CA HIS A 102 -5.46 7.46 24.86
C HIS A 102 -6.77 8.26 24.95
N SER A 103 -7.02 9.16 24.00
CA SER A 103 -8.25 9.96 24.00
C SER A 103 -8.71 10.39 22.60
N ILE A 104 -9.99 10.73 22.48
CA ILE A 104 -10.57 11.32 21.27
C ILE A 104 -11.30 12.62 21.65
N SER A 105 -10.82 13.72 21.09
CA SER A 105 -11.29 15.08 21.36
C SER A 105 -12.23 15.57 20.26
N TYR A 106 -13.52 15.72 20.59
CA TYR A 106 -14.58 16.23 19.71
C TYR A 106 -14.88 17.71 20.02
N THR A 107 -14.29 18.64 19.26
CA THR A 107 -14.50 20.09 19.48
C THR A 107 -15.78 20.56 18.79
N LEU A 108 -16.89 20.56 19.53
CA LEU A 108 -18.21 20.98 19.03
C LEU A 108 -18.27 22.49 18.75
N SER A 109 -17.62 23.30 19.59
CA SER A 109 -17.46 24.74 19.40
C SER A 109 -16.25 25.26 20.20
N ARG A 110 -15.90 26.54 20.01
CA ARG A 110 -14.86 27.26 20.78
C ARG A 110 -14.98 27.15 22.30
N SER A 111 -16.17 26.89 22.82
CA SER A 111 -16.48 26.76 24.26
C SER A 111 -17.07 25.41 24.64
N HIS A 112 -17.13 24.42 23.74
CA HIS A 112 -17.62 23.09 24.09
C HIS A 112 -16.85 21.99 23.36
N SER A 113 -16.21 21.12 24.13
CA SER A 113 -15.59 19.89 23.62
C SER A 113 -16.06 18.68 24.42
N VAL A 114 -16.20 17.55 23.75
CA VAL A 114 -16.37 16.25 24.40
C VAL A 114 -15.06 15.49 24.26
N ILE A 115 -14.52 14.96 25.36
CA ILE A 115 -13.35 14.07 25.33
C ILE A 115 -13.84 12.68 25.72
N VAL A 116 -13.51 11.68 24.91
CA VAL A 116 -13.71 10.26 25.25
C VAL A 116 -12.34 9.69 25.57
N GLU A 117 -12.14 9.24 26.80
CA GLU A 117 -10.95 8.52 27.21
C GLU A 117 -10.98 7.08 26.70
N TYR A 118 -9.80 6.53 26.43
CA TYR A 118 -9.60 5.18 25.94
C TYR A 118 -8.63 4.45 26.86
N THR A 119 -9.14 3.40 27.49
CA THR A 119 -8.38 2.54 28.40
C THR A 119 -7.71 1.39 27.65
N HIS A 120 -6.76 0.72 28.30
CA HIS A 120 -6.06 -0.42 27.70
C HIS A 120 -7.02 -1.60 27.45
N ASP A 121 -6.88 -2.22 26.29
CA ASP A 121 -7.54 -3.47 25.95
C ASP A 121 -6.52 -4.60 25.78
N SER A 122 -6.56 -5.57 26.70
CA SER A 122 -5.67 -6.73 26.74
C SER A 122 -5.93 -7.75 25.63
N ASP A 123 -7.10 -7.67 24.99
CA ASP A 123 -7.57 -8.64 24.00
C ASP A 123 -7.36 -8.21 22.55
N THR A 124 -6.84 -7.01 22.29
CA THR A 124 -6.54 -6.52 20.94
C THR A 124 -5.11 -5.97 20.79
N ASP A 125 -4.59 -6.03 19.57
CA ASP A 125 -3.39 -5.31 19.13
C ASP A 125 -3.78 -4.20 18.15
N MET A 126 -3.31 -2.98 18.40
CA MET A 126 -3.53 -1.82 17.53
C MET A 126 -2.30 -1.57 16.65
N PHE A 127 -2.54 -1.33 15.36
CA PHE A 127 -1.54 -0.90 14.37
C PHE A 127 -2.01 0.41 13.74
N GLN A 128 -1.12 1.40 13.61
CA GLN A 128 -1.47 2.70 13.02
C GLN A 128 -0.80 2.92 11.67
N ILE A 129 -1.56 3.49 10.74
CA ILE A 129 -1.13 3.76 9.37
C ILE A 129 -1.31 5.26 9.07
N GLY A 130 -0.34 5.86 8.41
CA GLY A 130 -0.41 7.27 8.01
C GLY A 130 0.89 7.75 7.37
N ARG A 131 0.94 9.05 7.04
CA ARG A 131 2.15 9.64 6.43
C ARG A 131 3.19 10.17 7.43
N SER A 132 2.89 10.19 8.72
CA SER A 132 3.88 10.64 9.71
C SER A 132 4.96 9.58 9.91
N THR A 133 6.21 10.02 10.07
CA THR A 133 7.35 9.18 10.44
C THR A 133 7.50 9.03 11.96
N GLU A 134 6.60 9.60 12.77
CA GLU A 134 6.56 9.42 14.23
C GLU A 134 6.47 7.94 14.62
N ASN A 135 7.00 7.57 15.79
CA ASN A 135 7.24 6.17 16.15
C ASN A 135 5.97 5.33 16.35
N MET A 136 4.84 5.95 16.67
CA MET A 136 3.55 5.23 16.84
C MET A 136 2.82 4.91 15.52
N ILE A 137 3.39 5.26 14.36
CA ILE A 137 2.92 4.81 13.04
C ILE A 137 3.68 3.53 12.69
N ASP A 138 3.00 2.39 12.63
CA ASP A 138 3.61 1.13 12.20
C ASP A 138 3.89 1.11 10.69
N PHE A 139 2.97 1.66 9.89
CA PHE A 139 3.08 1.70 8.43
C PHE A 139 3.09 3.13 7.88
N VAL A 140 4.25 3.55 7.35
CA VAL A 140 4.43 4.88 6.76
C VAL A 140 4.09 4.85 5.28
N VAL A 141 2.98 5.47 4.91
CA VAL A 141 2.45 5.51 3.53
C VAL A 141 2.57 6.92 2.95
N THR A 142 2.95 7.01 1.67
CA THR A 142 3.05 8.28 0.92
C THR A 142 2.14 8.23 -0.31
N ASP A 143 1.73 9.40 -0.81
CA ASP A 143 0.84 9.50 -1.98
C ASP A 143 1.40 8.73 -3.18
N THR A 144 0.53 7.98 -3.85
CA THR A 144 0.88 7.09 -4.97
C THR A 144 0.77 7.87 -6.28
N SER A 145 1.92 8.11 -6.92
CA SER A 145 1.97 8.76 -8.23
C SER A 145 1.53 7.80 -9.35
N PRO A 146 0.56 8.17 -10.21
CA PRO A 146 0.15 7.32 -11.33
C PRO A 146 1.32 7.00 -12.26
N GLY A 147 1.47 5.71 -12.63
CA GLY A 147 2.51 5.23 -13.54
C GLY A 147 3.86 4.93 -12.90
N GLY A 148 4.00 5.04 -11.57
CA GLY A 148 5.21 4.64 -10.84
C GLY A 148 6.44 5.52 -11.07
N GLY A 149 6.31 6.63 -11.80
CA GLY A 149 7.34 7.64 -11.93
C GLY A 149 7.44 8.50 -10.68
N ALA A 150 8.66 8.81 -10.25
CA ALA A 150 8.89 9.94 -9.35
C ALA A 150 8.53 11.22 -10.12
N ALA A 151 7.46 11.89 -9.71
CA ALA A 151 7.11 13.20 -10.24
C ALA A 151 8.11 14.22 -9.67
N GLU A 152 9.19 14.50 -10.40
CA GLU A 152 10.04 15.66 -10.12
C GLU A 152 9.29 16.95 -10.51
N GLY A 153 8.49 17.42 -9.56
CA GLY A 153 7.82 18.71 -9.57
C GLY A 153 7.66 19.21 -8.14
N PRO A 154 7.33 20.50 -7.93
CA PRO A 154 7.07 21.04 -6.61
C PRO A 154 5.99 20.19 -5.93
N SER A 155 6.29 19.70 -4.73
CA SER A 155 5.50 18.66 -4.06
C SER A 155 4.06 19.12 -3.85
N ALA A 156 3.14 18.50 -4.61
CA ALA A 156 1.71 18.56 -4.30
C ALA A 156 1.52 18.19 -2.83
N GLN A 157 0.74 19.00 -2.10
CA GLN A 157 0.54 18.77 -0.68
C GLN A 157 -0.13 17.42 -0.46
N SER A 158 0.59 16.52 0.22
CA SER A 158 0.14 15.17 0.54
C SER A 158 -1.27 15.18 1.14
N THR A 159 -2.19 14.45 0.49
CA THR A 159 -3.60 14.38 0.89
C THR A 159 -3.86 13.33 1.98
N ILE A 160 -2.88 12.47 2.22
CA ILE A 160 -2.90 11.43 3.27
C ILE A 160 -2.78 12.10 4.64
N SER A 161 -3.58 11.62 5.60
CA SER A 161 -3.50 12.10 6.99
C SER A 161 -2.23 11.60 7.70
N ARG A 162 -1.68 12.42 8.61
CA ARG A 162 -0.48 12.07 9.40
C ARG A 162 -0.66 10.76 10.16
N TYR A 163 -1.86 10.59 10.73
CA TYR A 163 -2.33 9.40 11.43
C TYR A 163 -3.70 9.09 10.81
N ALA A 164 -3.73 8.25 9.77
CA ALA A 164 -4.85 8.11 8.86
C ALA A 164 -5.90 7.12 9.34
N CYS A 165 -5.47 5.93 9.78
CA CYS A 165 -6.35 4.91 10.35
C CYS A 165 -5.63 4.04 11.39
N ARG A 166 -6.43 3.30 12.15
CA ARG A 166 -6.01 2.21 13.03
C ARG A 166 -6.58 0.90 12.51
N ILE A 167 -5.82 -0.18 12.62
CA ILE A 167 -6.33 -1.55 12.53
C ILE A 167 -6.17 -2.18 13.91
N LEU A 168 -7.28 -2.67 14.49
CA LEU A 168 -7.27 -3.45 15.72
C LEU A 168 -7.49 -4.91 15.35
N CYS A 169 -6.60 -5.79 15.82
CA CYS A 169 -6.69 -7.23 15.61
C CYS A 169 -6.98 -7.94 16.93
N ASP A 170 -7.96 -8.84 16.94
CA ASP A 170 -8.26 -9.68 18.11
C ASP A 170 -7.03 -10.58 18.40
N ARG A 171 -6.55 -10.63 19.64
CA ARG A 171 -5.41 -11.47 20.09
C ARG A 171 -5.77 -12.94 20.27
N ARG A 172 -7.06 -13.29 20.15
CA ARG A 172 -7.63 -14.64 20.26
C ARG A 172 -8.30 -15.04 18.93
N PRO A 173 -8.42 -16.35 18.60
CA PRO A 173 -9.16 -16.80 17.44
C PRO A 173 -10.59 -16.21 17.38
N PRO A 174 -11.11 -15.83 16.20
CA PRO A 174 -10.54 -16.03 14.85
C PRO A 174 -9.52 -14.95 14.42
N TYR A 175 -9.02 -14.13 15.34
CA TYR A 175 -8.06 -13.05 15.09
C TYR A 175 -8.57 -11.95 14.15
N THR A 176 -9.84 -11.57 14.31
CA THR A 176 -10.54 -10.58 13.48
C THR A 176 -9.77 -9.26 13.43
N ALA A 177 -9.51 -8.75 12.21
CA ALA A 177 -8.99 -7.40 12.01
C ALA A 177 -10.14 -6.42 11.74
N ARG A 178 -10.17 -5.28 12.45
CA ARG A 178 -11.16 -4.21 12.29
C ARG A 178 -10.48 -2.87 12.05
N ILE A 179 -11.01 -2.07 11.12
CA ILE A 179 -10.45 -0.75 10.78
C ILE A 179 -11.24 0.39 11.42
N TYR A 180 -10.53 1.44 11.83
CA TYR A 180 -11.09 2.66 12.41
C TYR A 180 -10.43 3.88 11.77
N ALA A 181 -11.19 4.93 11.50
CA ALA A 181 -10.62 6.17 10.99
C ALA A 181 -9.79 6.90 12.07
N ALA A 182 -8.84 7.71 11.60
CA ALA A 182 -7.80 8.37 12.40
C ALA A 182 -6.84 7.40 13.14
N GLY A 183 -5.66 7.92 13.48
CA GLY A 183 -4.77 7.35 14.47
C GLY A 183 -4.44 8.38 15.56
N PHE A 184 -4.05 7.90 16.72
CA PHE A 184 -3.60 8.72 17.84
C PHE A 184 -2.26 9.38 17.52
N ASP A 185 -2.15 10.66 17.87
CA ASP A 185 -0.93 11.46 17.74
C ASP A 185 0.09 11.19 18.85
N ALA A 186 1.20 11.94 18.86
CA ALA A 186 2.26 11.80 19.88
C ALA A 186 1.82 12.20 21.31
N SER A 187 0.62 12.77 21.47
CA SER A 187 -0.03 13.03 22.75
C SER A 187 -1.09 11.96 23.09
N SER A 188 -1.08 10.83 22.38
CA SER A 188 -2.07 9.75 22.46
C SER A 188 -3.50 10.18 22.14
N ASN A 189 -3.69 11.25 21.35
CA ASN A 189 -5.01 11.85 21.10
C ASN A 189 -5.40 11.83 19.61
N ILE A 190 -6.70 11.66 19.35
CA ILE A 190 -7.33 11.93 18.04
C ILE A 190 -8.11 13.24 18.15
N PHE A 191 -7.73 14.24 17.35
CA PHE A 191 -8.41 15.55 17.35
C PHE A 191 -9.41 15.71 16.19
N LEU A 192 -10.69 15.86 16.53
CA LEU A 192 -11.78 16.18 15.60
C LEU A 192 -12.24 17.62 15.85
N GLY A 193 -11.63 18.56 15.11
CA GLY A 193 -11.92 19.99 15.22
C GLY A 193 -13.32 20.40 14.77
N GLU A 194 -13.60 21.72 14.83
CA GLU A 194 -14.92 22.28 14.50
C GLU A 194 -15.46 21.84 13.12
N ARG A 195 -14.58 21.75 12.11
CA ARG A 195 -14.87 21.31 10.72
C ARG A 195 -14.81 19.79 10.47
N ALA A 196 -14.84 18.96 11.52
CA ALA A 196 -15.05 17.52 11.39
C ALA A 196 -16.54 17.19 11.53
N ALA A 197 -17.06 16.31 10.67
CA ALA A 197 -18.40 15.75 10.85
C ALA A 197 -18.42 14.92 12.13
N LYS A 198 -19.33 15.22 13.07
CA LYS A 198 -19.41 14.57 14.38
C LYS A 198 -20.81 14.70 14.96
N TRP A 199 -21.24 13.70 15.72
CA TRP A 199 -22.61 13.57 16.21
C TRP A 199 -22.64 12.70 17.47
N ARG A 200 -23.76 12.77 18.21
CA ARG A 200 -24.11 11.72 19.16
C ARG A 200 -24.76 10.55 18.42
N THR A 201 -24.34 9.33 18.72
CA THR A 201 -24.96 8.09 18.22
C THR A 201 -26.22 7.74 19.03
N PRO A 202 -27.09 6.82 18.55
CA PRO A 202 -28.36 6.52 19.22
C PRO A 202 -28.22 5.95 20.65
N ASP A 203 -27.09 5.31 20.93
CA ASP A 203 -26.67 4.81 22.25
C ASP A 203 -26.13 5.91 23.19
N GLY A 204 -26.08 7.17 22.73
CA GLY A 204 -25.60 8.32 23.49
C GLY A 204 -24.09 8.56 23.41
N LEU A 205 -23.33 7.69 22.74
CA LEU A 205 -21.89 7.87 22.54
C LEU A 205 -21.60 9.00 21.52
N MET A 206 -20.32 9.33 21.35
CA MET A 206 -19.84 10.28 20.33
C MET A 206 -19.13 9.52 19.20
N ASP A 207 -19.36 9.95 17.97
CA ASP A 207 -18.65 9.47 16.79
C ASP A 207 -18.43 10.62 15.78
N GLY A 208 -17.57 10.41 14.80
CA GLY A 208 -17.26 11.38 13.76
C GLY A 208 -16.40 10.85 12.64
N LEU A 209 -16.20 11.68 11.62
CA LEU A 209 -15.38 11.40 10.44
C LEU A 209 -14.15 12.29 10.41
N THR A 210 -13.03 11.76 9.94
CA THR A 210 -11.84 12.57 9.62
C THR A 210 -12.13 13.50 8.44
N THR A 211 -11.36 14.57 8.28
CA THR A 211 -11.61 15.57 7.22
C THR A 211 -11.80 14.93 5.84
N ASN A 212 -10.84 14.10 5.39
CA ASN A 212 -10.84 13.49 4.05
C ASN A 212 -11.49 12.11 3.98
N GLY A 213 -11.84 11.51 5.11
CA GLY A 213 -12.42 10.16 5.20
C GLY A 213 -11.41 9.03 4.97
N VAL A 214 -11.65 7.91 5.63
CA VAL A 214 -11.02 6.60 5.34
C VAL A 214 -12.09 5.76 4.65
N LEU A 215 -11.84 5.35 3.42
CA LEU A 215 -12.81 4.59 2.64
C LEU A 215 -12.42 3.12 2.61
N VAL A 216 -13.40 2.22 2.60
CA VAL A 216 -13.19 0.77 2.51
C VAL A 216 -14.12 0.17 1.47
N MET A 217 -13.64 -0.82 0.72
CA MET A 217 -14.44 -1.63 -0.21
C MET A 217 -14.13 -3.10 0.04
N HIS A 218 -15.15 -3.90 0.33
CA HIS A 218 -15.04 -5.36 0.41
C HIS A 218 -15.43 -5.97 -0.95
N PRO A 219 -14.57 -6.79 -1.58
CA PRO A 219 -14.91 -7.47 -2.83
C PRO A 219 -16.13 -8.38 -2.68
N ALA A 220 -17.06 -8.33 -3.62
CA ALA A 220 -18.22 -9.22 -3.64
C ALA A 220 -17.78 -10.64 -4.02
N GLY A 221 -18.19 -11.64 -3.23
CA GLY A 221 -17.75 -13.03 -3.36
C GLY A 221 -16.41 -13.35 -2.68
N GLY A 222 -15.82 -12.40 -1.94
CA GLY A 222 -14.46 -12.53 -1.40
C GLY A 222 -13.39 -12.20 -2.45
N PHE A 223 -12.12 -12.59 -2.23
CA PHE A 223 -11.01 -12.33 -3.15
C PHE A 223 -10.46 -13.64 -3.73
N SER A 224 -10.94 -13.96 -4.92
CA SER A 224 -10.70 -15.19 -5.69
C SER A 224 -10.99 -14.93 -7.17
N GLU A 225 -10.96 -15.97 -7.99
CA GLU A 225 -11.17 -15.86 -9.44
C GLU A 225 -12.55 -15.34 -9.90
N ASP A 226 -13.59 -15.52 -9.08
CA ASP A 226 -14.98 -15.13 -9.41
C ASP A 226 -15.41 -13.82 -8.72
N SER A 227 -14.45 -13.07 -8.16
CA SER A 227 -14.70 -11.82 -7.45
C SER A 227 -15.27 -10.73 -8.35
N ALA A 228 -16.22 -9.96 -7.80
CA ALA A 228 -16.67 -8.69 -8.38
C ALA A 228 -16.27 -7.51 -7.47
N PRO A 229 -16.10 -6.29 -8.02
CA PRO A 229 -15.89 -5.09 -7.21
C PRO A 229 -17.03 -4.85 -6.22
N GLY A 230 -16.68 -4.36 -5.03
CA GLY A 230 -17.66 -4.00 -4.00
C GLY A 230 -18.14 -2.56 -4.10
N VAL A 231 -18.89 -2.12 -3.09
CA VAL A 231 -19.28 -0.73 -2.90
C VAL A 231 -18.32 -0.06 -1.91
N TRP A 232 -17.85 1.13 -2.23
CA TRP A 232 -17.06 1.94 -1.30
C TRP A 232 -17.94 2.50 -0.16
N ARG A 233 -17.46 2.33 1.06
CA ARG A 233 -18.01 2.87 2.30
C ARG A 233 -17.03 3.82 2.96
N GLU A 234 -17.53 4.70 3.80
CA GLU A 234 -16.71 5.50 4.69
C GLU A 234 -16.76 4.92 6.12
N ILE A 235 -15.59 4.78 6.75
CA ILE A 235 -15.45 4.28 8.11
C ILE A 235 -15.31 5.46 9.07
N SER A 236 -16.02 5.43 10.19
CA SER A 236 -15.93 6.45 11.22
C SER A 236 -14.77 6.23 12.21
N VAL A 237 -14.53 7.21 13.08
CA VAL A 237 -13.49 7.14 14.11
C VAL A 237 -13.81 6.09 15.19
N CYS A 238 -15.10 5.81 15.42
CA CYS A 238 -15.56 4.71 16.27
C CYS A 238 -15.83 3.40 15.51
N GLY A 239 -15.58 3.34 14.19
CA GLY A 239 -15.66 2.12 13.38
C GLY A 239 -17.04 1.79 12.81
N ASN A 240 -17.99 2.73 12.84
CA ASN A 240 -19.28 2.60 12.17
C ASN A 240 -19.13 2.78 10.65
N VAL A 241 -19.98 2.11 9.87
CA VAL A 241 -19.96 2.11 8.41
C VAL A 241 -20.99 3.07 7.84
N TYR A 242 -20.58 3.96 6.94
CA TYR A 242 -21.44 4.92 6.28
C TYR A 242 -21.35 4.80 4.75
N THR A 243 -22.40 5.22 4.05
CA THR A 243 -22.29 5.52 2.62
C THR A 243 -21.28 6.64 2.40
N LEU A 244 -20.79 6.78 1.16
CA LEU A 244 -20.01 7.96 0.78
C LEU A 244 -20.80 9.26 1.02
N ARG A 245 -20.06 10.35 1.24
CA ARG A 245 -20.55 11.73 1.18
C ARG A 245 -20.70 12.19 -0.27
N ASP A 246 -21.43 13.27 -0.51
CA ASP A 246 -21.61 13.87 -1.85
C ASP A 246 -20.28 14.30 -2.51
N SER A 247 -19.33 14.76 -1.69
CA SER A 247 -17.94 14.97 -2.07
C SER A 247 -17.01 14.42 -1.00
N ARG A 248 -15.82 13.98 -1.40
CA ARG A 248 -14.72 13.84 -0.44
C ARG A 248 -14.50 15.17 0.26
N SER A 249 -14.28 15.10 1.56
CA SER A 249 -14.14 16.25 2.46
C SER A 249 -15.38 17.15 2.64
N ALA A 250 -16.55 16.75 2.12
CA ALA A 250 -17.84 17.39 2.47
C ALA A 250 -18.09 17.32 3.99
N GLN A 251 -18.74 18.34 4.56
CA GLN A 251 -19.07 18.36 5.99
C GLN A 251 -20.24 17.41 6.34
N GLN A 252 -21.08 17.09 5.36
CA GLN A 252 -22.22 16.20 5.54
C GLN A 252 -21.75 14.74 5.49
N ARG A 253 -22.07 13.96 6.53
CA ARG A 253 -21.86 12.50 6.53
C ARG A 253 -22.82 11.80 5.56
N GLY A 254 -22.42 10.62 5.08
CA GLY A 254 -23.36 9.69 4.43
C GLY A 254 -24.39 9.09 5.39
N LYS A 255 -25.20 8.16 4.89
CA LYS A 255 -26.18 7.40 5.67
C LYS A 255 -25.48 6.24 6.40
N LEU A 256 -25.92 5.92 7.61
CA LEU A 256 -25.44 4.74 8.35
C LEU A 256 -25.83 3.46 7.59
N VAL A 257 -24.95 2.47 7.58
CA VAL A 257 -25.16 1.16 6.92
C VAL A 257 -25.06 0.06 7.99
N GLU A 258 -26.18 -0.21 8.65
CA GLU A 258 -26.25 -1.07 9.85
C GLU A 258 -25.98 -2.57 9.55
N ASN A 259 -26.11 -2.99 8.30
CA ASN A 259 -25.91 -4.36 7.84
C ASN A 259 -24.47 -4.64 7.35
N GLU A 260 -23.56 -3.67 7.45
CA GLU A 260 -22.14 -3.79 7.11
C GLU A 260 -21.28 -3.50 8.35
N SER A 261 -20.03 -3.96 8.36
CA SER A 261 -19.13 -3.80 9.51
C SER A 261 -17.74 -3.37 9.08
N ASN A 262 -16.95 -2.85 10.01
CA ASN A 262 -15.55 -2.49 9.78
C ASN A 262 -14.56 -3.68 9.82
N VAL A 263 -15.06 -4.92 9.75
CA VAL A 263 -14.22 -6.12 9.71
C VAL A 263 -13.54 -6.26 8.35
N LEU A 264 -12.21 -6.32 8.35
CA LEU A 264 -11.42 -6.45 7.14
C LEU A 264 -11.41 -7.91 6.61
N GLN A 265 -12.18 -8.13 5.55
CA GLN A 265 -12.27 -9.38 4.79
C GLN A 265 -11.08 -9.54 3.81
N ASP A 266 -10.77 -10.76 3.37
CA ASP A 266 -9.70 -10.96 2.38
C ASP A 266 -9.96 -10.15 1.11
N GLY A 267 -8.95 -9.37 0.68
CA GLY A 267 -9.03 -8.49 -0.48
C GLY A 267 -9.69 -7.13 -0.22
N SER A 268 -10.00 -6.77 1.02
CA SER A 268 -10.55 -5.45 1.34
C SER A 268 -9.60 -4.34 0.88
N LEU A 269 -10.12 -3.39 0.10
CA LEU A 269 -9.39 -2.18 -0.26
C LEU A 269 -9.62 -1.10 0.80
N ILE A 270 -8.59 -0.36 1.13
CA ILE A 270 -8.59 0.74 2.11
C ILE A 270 -7.99 1.96 1.43
N ASP A 271 -8.76 3.03 1.22
CA ASP A 271 -8.26 4.28 0.64
C ASP A 271 -8.04 5.36 1.70
N LEU A 272 -6.81 5.88 1.73
CA LEU A 272 -6.32 6.85 2.72
C LEU A 272 -6.22 8.28 2.18
N CYS A 273 -6.90 8.58 1.07
CA CYS A 273 -6.85 9.86 0.36
C CYS A 273 -5.44 10.16 -0.18
N GLY A 274 -5.04 9.45 -1.24
CA GLY A 274 -3.73 9.60 -1.90
C GLY A 274 -2.98 8.29 -2.06
N ALA A 275 -3.35 7.25 -1.30
CA ALA A 275 -2.88 5.88 -1.51
C ALA A 275 -3.99 4.89 -1.15
N THR A 276 -4.09 3.82 -1.93
CA THR A 276 -4.99 2.69 -1.66
C THR A 276 -4.16 1.48 -1.23
N LEU A 277 -4.61 0.82 -0.16
CA LEU A 277 -4.03 -0.40 0.37
C LEU A 277 -4.94 -1.59 0.10
N LEU A 278 -4.37 -2.77 -0.07
CA LEU A 278 -5.05 -4.06 -0.07
C LEU A 278 -4.76 -4.78 1.23
N TRP A 279 -5.80 -5.23 1.94
CA TRP A 279 -5.68 -6.16 3.05
C TRP A 279 -5.78 -7.61 2.56
N ARG A 280 -4.80 -8.43 2.94
CA ARG A 280 -4.83 -9.89 2.71
C ARG A 280 -4.81 -10.62 4.05
N THR A 281 -5.76 -11.53 4.23
CA THR A 281 -5.82 -12.45 5.38
C THR A 281 -4.78 -13.57 5.24
N PRO A 282 -4.38 -14.26 6.32
CA PRO A 282 -3.47 -15.40 6.25
C PRO A 282 -4.01 -16.50 5.32
N ALA A 283 -5.30 -16.83 5.42
CA ALA A 283 -5.96 -17.80 4.54
C ALA A 283 -5.99 -17.36 3.07
N GLY A 284 -6.10 -16.06 2.81
CA GLY A 284 -6.00 -15.49 1.46
C GLY A 284 -4.59 -15.56 0.87
N LEU A 285 -3.58 -15.22 1.67
CA LEU A 285 -2.17 -15.31 1.29
C LEU A 285 -1.74 -16.75 0.97
N LEU A 286 -2.33 -17.75 1.62
CA LEU A 286 -2.11 -19.17 1.29
C LEU A 286 -2.74 -19.61 -0.04
N ARG A 287 -3.78 -18.91 -0.53
CA ARG A 287 -4.38 -19.14 -1.86
C ARG A 287 -3.74 -18.31 -2.96
N ALA A 288 -3.08 -17.20 -2.62
CA ALA A 288 -2.38 -16.36 -3.58
C ALA A 288 -1.19 -17.10 -4.20
N PRO A 289 -0.83 -16.84 -5.48
CA PRO A 289 0.34 -17.45 -6.10
C PRO A 289 1.62 -17.05 -5.36
N THR A 290 2.49 -18.02 -5.09
CA THR A 290 3.81 -17.75 -4.50
C THR A 290 4.74 -17.04 -5.50
N LEU A 291 5.75 -16.32 -5.01
CA LEU A 291 6.80 -15.74 -5.87
C LEU A 291 7.52 -16.81 -6.73
N LYS A 292 7.63 -18.05 -6.23
CA LYS A 292 8.17 -19.20 -6.97
C LYS A 292 7.26 -19.60 -8.14
N GLN A 293 5.93 -19.56 -7.97
CA GLN A 293 4.98 -19.82 -9.05
C GLN A 293 5.01 -18.70 -10.10
N LEU A 294 5.06 -17.43 -9.71
CA LEU A 294 5.19 -16.31 -10.66
C LEU A 294 6.48 -16.39 -11.48
N GLU A 295 7.60 -16.78 -10.85
CA GLU A 295 8.87 -17.01 -11.56
C GLU A 295 8.83 -18.25 -12.46
N ALA A 296 8.15 -19.34 -12.05
CA ALA A 296 7.95 -20.51 -12.90
C ALA A 296 7.11 -20.17 -14.15
N GLN A 297 6.03 -19.40 -14.00
CA GLN A 297 5.22 -18.89 -15.12
C GLN A 297 6.04 -18.02 -16.09
N ARG A 298 6.96 -17.19 -15.58
CA ARG A 298 7.90 -16.42 -16.41
C ARG A 298 8.83 -17.34 -17.21
N GLN A 299 9.35 -18.39 -16.57
CA GLN A 299 10.23 -19.36 -17.20
C GLN A 299 9.48 -20.15 -18.29
N GLU A 300 8.24 -20.58 -18.02
CA GLU A 300 7.37 -21.26 -18.98
C GLU A 300 7.03 -20.37 -20.19
N ALA A 301 6.62 -19.11 -19.96
CA ALA A 301 6.35 -18.15 -21.02
C ALA A 301 7.58 -17.87 -21.92
N ASN A 302 8.79 -17.92 -21.36
CA ASN A 302 10.03 -17.80 -22.11
C ASN A 302 10.42 -19.13 -22.81
N ALA A 303 10.14 -20.27 -22.19
CA ALA A 303 10.40 -21.61 -22.75
C ALA A 303 9.53 -21.92 -23.96
N ALA A 304 8.34 -21.31 -24.07
CA ALA A 304 7.51 -21.31 -25.27
C ALA A 304 8.18 -20.61 -26.49
N ARG A 305 9.32 -19.94 -26.30
CA ARG A 305 10.11 -19.23 -27.32
C ARG A 305 9.23 -18.38 -28.27
N PRO A 306 8.45 -17.41 -27.74
CA PRO A 306 7.64 -16.54 -28.59
C PRO A 306 8.51 -15.76 -29.58
N GLN A 307 8.08 -15.62 -30.83
CA GLN A 307 8.84 -14.94 -31.88
C GLN A 307 8.31 -13.54 -32.17
N CYS A 308 9.22 -12.62 -32.50
CA CYS A 308 8.88 -11.32 -33.07
C CYS A 308 8.44 -11.51 -34.54
N PRO A 309 7.20 -11.18 -34.94
CA PRO A 309 6.69 -11.46 -36.29
C PRO A 309 7.49 -10.80 -37.42
N VAL A 310 8.14 -9.66 -37.13
CA VAL A 310 8.88 -8.84 -38.11
C VAL A 310 10.39 -8.91 -37.90
N GLY A 311 10.84 -9.01 -36.65
CA GLY A 311 12.25 -9.06 -36.30
C GLY A 311 12.87 -10.46 -36.32
N LEU A 312 12.04 -11.50 -36.41
CA LEU A 312 12.44 -12.92 -36.37
C LEU A 312 13.34 -13.29 -35.17
N SER A 313 13.21 -12.52 -34.08
CA SER A 313 13.93 -12.71 -32.83
C SER A 313 13.05 -13.38 -31.80
N THR A 314 13.62 -14.31 -31.03
CA THR A 314 12.94 -14.88 -29.87
C THR A 314 12.84 -13.83 -28.76
N LEU A 315 11.64 -13.68 -28.21
CA LEU A 315 11.31 -12.74 -27.14
C LEU A 315 11.39 -13.43 -25.78
N ALA A 316 11.72 -12.67 -24.74
CA ALA A 316 11.84 -13.17 -23.37
C ALA A 316 11.50 -12.08 -22.34
N PHE A 317 10.63 -12.39 -21.39
CA PHE A 317 10.36 -11.54 -20.23
C PHE A 317 11.61 -11.44 -19.34
N PRO A 318 12.03 -10.21 -18.96
CA PRO A 318 13.22 -9.98 -18.15
C PRO A 318 13.07 -10.56 -16.74
N SER A 319 14.19 -11.00 -16.16
CA SER A 319 14.23 -11.44 -14.75
C SER A 319 14.01 -10.25 -13.80
N PRO A 320 13.27 -10.43 -12.67
CA PRO A 320 13.06 -9.38 -11.68
C PRO A 320 14.35 -8.70 -11.19
N ALA A 321 15.45 -9.46 -11.08
CA ALA A 321 16.72 -8.99 -10.53
C ALA A 321 17.44 -7.93 -11.37
N ARG A 322 17.06 -7.71 -12.64
CA ARG A 322 17.69 -6.70 -13.51
C ARG A 322 17.18 -5.27 -13.28
N GLY A 323 16.11 -5.08 -12.50
CA GLY A 323 15.48 -3.77 -12.30
C GLY A 323 14.76 -3.24 -13.55
N ARG A 324 14.18 -2.03 -13.44
CA ARG A 324 13.40 -1.36 -14.51
C ARG A 324 14.16 -0.21 -15.18
N THR A 325 15.48 -0.33 -15.35
CA THR A 325 16.33 0.79 -15.81
C THR A 325 16.30 1.02 -17.32
N ALA A 326 16.14 -0.03 -18.12
CA ALA A 326 15.92 0.07 -19.58
C ALA A 326 15.26 -1.22 -20.12
N PRO A 327 14.46 -1.15 -21.21
CA PRO A 327 13.97 -2.34 -21.88
C PRO A 327 15.09 -3.14 -22.58
N ASP A 328 15.05 -4.47 -22.47
CA ASP A 328 15.99 -5.36 -23.16
C ASP A 328 15.59 -5.50 -24.65
N LYS A 329 16.56 -5.81 -25.54
CA LYS A 329 16.32 -6.05 -26.98
C LYS A 329 15.34 -7.22 -27.22
N GLN A 330 15.35 -8.21 -26.33
CA GLN A 330 14.47 -9.38 -26.37
C GLN A 330 13.15 -9.15 -25.61
N GLN A 331 12.96 -8.02 -24.92
CA GLN A 331 11.74 -7.81 -24.15
C GLN A 331 10.51 -7.76 -25.07
N PRO A 332 9.40 -8.45 -24.73
CA PRO A 332 8.14 -8.32 -25.44
C PRO A 332 7.56 -6.90 -25.33
N TRP A 333 7.00 -6.40 -26.42
CA TRP A 333 6.24 -5.15 -26.52
C TRP A 333 4.87 -5.43 -27.15
N VAL A 334 3.83 -4.74 -26.72
CA VAL A 334 2.46 -4.97 -27.20
C VAL A 334 1.90 -3.75 -27.92
N TYR A 335 1.15 -4.02 -28.99
CA TYR A 335 0.19 -3.07 -29.56
C TYR A 335 -1.10 -3.09 -28.71
N VAL A 336 -1.22 -2.17 -27.77
CA VAL A 336 -2.23 -2.21 -26.68
C VAL A 336 -3.67 -2.33 -27.20
N ARG A 337 -3.99 -1.77 -28.38
CA ARG A 337 -5.34 -1.83 -28.97
C ARG A 337 -5.70 -3.17 -29.64
N CYS A 338 -4.75 -4.04 -29.94
CA CYS A 338 -5.03 -5.32 -30.63
C CYS A 338 -4.34 -6.55 -30.01
N GLY A 339 -3.50 -6.39 -28.98
CA GLY A 339 -2.88 -7.50 -28.26
C GLY A 339 -1.67 -8.14 -28.95
N HIS A 340 -1.43 -7.88 -30.23
CA HIS A 340 -0.27 -8.39 -30.97
C HIS A 340 1.05 -8.00 -30.29
N VAL A 341 1.88 -9.02 -30.01
CA VAL A 341 3.16 -8.89 -29.35
C VAL A 341 4.31 -8.97 -30.36
N HIS A 342 5.27 -8.06 -30.21
CA HIS A 342 6.45 -7.90 -31.06
C HIS A 342 7.68 -7.63 -30.16
N GLY A 343 8.88 -7.66 -30.74
CA GLY A 343 10.07 -7.06 -30.14
C GLY A 343 10.18 -5.57 -30.47
N TYR A 344 10.94 -4.80 -29.69
CA TYR A 344 11.10 -3.37 -29.96
C TYR A 344 11.59 -3.09 -31.40
N HIS A 345 10.96 -2.14 -32.09
CA HIS A 345 11.36 -1.69 -33.42
C HIS A 345 11.09 -0.20 -33.63
N GLY A 346 11.67 0.40 -34.68
CA GLY A 346 11.46 1.81 -35.05
C GLY A 346 10.26 2.05 -35.99
N TRP A 347 9.82 1.01 -36.71
CA TRP A 347 8.78 1.12 -37.75
C TRP A 347 7.39 1.56 -37.20
N GLY A 348 6.56 2.11 -38.09
CA GLY A 348 5.15 2.44 -37.85
C GLY A 348 4.89 3.66 -36.95
N CYS A 349 5.93 4.38 -36.52
CA CYS A 349 5.81 5.52 -35.60
C CYS A 349 5.15 6.74 -36.27
N ARG A 350 3.95 7.12 -35.81
CA ARG A 350 3.25 8.33 -36.27
C ARG A 350 3.46 9.46 -35.25
N ARG A 351 4.64 10.08 -35.26
CA ARG A 351 5.05 11.15 -34.32
C ARG A 351 4.01 12.28 -34.18
N GLU A 352 3.31 12.61 -35.26
CA GLU A 352 2.22 13.59 -35.33
C GLU A 352 1.04 13.29 -34.37
N ARG A 353 0.85 12.03 -33.98
CA ARG A 353 -0.23 11.58 -33.08
C ARG A 353 0.26 11.21 -31.68
N GLY A 354 1.54 11.48 -31.39
CA GLY A 354 2.16 11.25 -30.09
C GLY A 354 3.36 10.29 -30.16
N PRO A 355 4.24 10.30 -29.15
CA PRO A 355 5.52 9.57 -29.18
C PRO A 355 5.38 8.04 -29.11
N GLN A 356 4.21 7.52 -28.72
CA GLN A 356 3.97 6.09 -28.52
C GLN A 356 2.94 5.49 -29.50
N GLU A 357 2.30 6.29 -30.36
CA GLU A 357 1.34 5.76 -31.34
C GLU A 357 2.05 5.10 -32.52
N ARG A 358 1.67 3.84 -32.77
CA ARG A 358 2.21 3.04 -33.87
C ARG A 358 1.14 2.21 -34.56
N GLU A 359 1.33 2.03 -35.86
CA GLU A 359 0.57 1.09 -36.68
C GLU A 359 1.06 -0.35 -36.42
N CYS A 360 0.14 -1.28 -36.15
CA CYS A 360 0.46 -2.70 -36.00
C CYS A 360 0.80 -3.32 -37.38
N PRO A 361 1.96 -3.98 -37.57
CA PRO A 361 2.32 -4.61 -38.84
C PRO A 361 1.34 -5.70 -39.29
N LEU A 362 0.71 -6.39 -38.35
CA LEU A 362 -0.17 -7.53 -38.61
C LEU A 362 -1.60 -7.11 -38.98
N CYS A 363 -2.22 -6.20 -38.21
CA CYS A 363 -3.64 -5.84 -38.39
C CYS A 363 -3.88 -4.35 -38.73
N ARG A 364 -2.83 -3.55 -38.92
CA ARG A 364 -2.89 -2.12 -39.29
C ARG A 364 -3.60 -1.19 -38.30
N LEU A 365 -4.06 -1.70 -37.15
CA LEU A 365 -4.63 -0.87 -36.10
C LEU A 365 -3.55 0.04 -35.49
N VAL A 366 -3.86 1.33 -35.36
CA VAL A 366 -2.97 2.33 -34.76
C VAL A 366 -3.30 2.50 -33.28
N GLY A 367 -2.29 2.46 -32.41
CA GLY A 367 -2.45 2.71 -30.97
C GLY A 367 -1.13 2.69 -30.20
N PRO A 368 -1.18 2.76 -28.85
CA PRO A 368 0.02 2.72 -28.02
C PRO A 368 0.83 1.43 -28.21
N TYR A 369 2.14 1.59 -28.34
CA TYR A 369 3.10 0.49 -28.38
C TYR A 369 4.05 0.57 -27.18
N VAL A 370 3.96 -0.40 -26.27
CA VAL A 370 4.58 -0.32 -24.93
C VAL A 370 5.31 -1.63 -24.56
N PRO A 371 6.37 -1.56 -23.73
CA PRO A 371 7.04 -2.76 -23.22
C PRO A 371 6.13 -3.51 -22.23
N LEU A 372 6.19 -4.84 -22.25
CA LEU A 372 5.46 -5.69 -21.31
C LEU A 372 6.27 -6.00 -20.06
N TRP A 373 5.61 -5.96 -18.90
CA TRP A 373 6.20 -6.22 -17.58
C TRP A 373 5.31 -7.15 -16.77
N LEU A 374 5.81 -8.28 -16.29
CA LEU A 374 5.03 -9.15 -15.41
C LEU A 374 4.72 -8.45 -14.07
N GLY A 375 3.50 -8.64 -13.58
CA GLY A 375 3.14 -8.35 -12.20
C GLY A 375 3.93 -9.27 -11.25
N GLN A 376 4.52 -8.69 -10.21
CA GLN A 376 5.41 -9.40 -9.27
C GLN A 376 4.88 -9.44 -7.84
N GLU A 377 3.94 -8.56 -7.49
CA GLU A 377 3.29 -8.63 -6.17
C GLU A 377 2.17 -9.66 -6.19
N ALA A 378 2.53 -10.88 -5.78
CA ALA A 378 1.68 -12.03 -5.53
C ALA A 378 0.35 -11.69 -4.84
N GLY A 379 0.37 -10.79 -3.84
CA GLY A 379 -0.82 -10.42 -3.09
C GLY A 379 -1.91 -9.72 -3.90
N LEU A 380 -1.59 -9.21 -5.10
CA LEU A 380 -2.54 -8.55 -6.02
C LEU A 380 -3.21 -9.54 -6.99
N CYS A 381 -2.71 -10.76 -7.11
CA CYS A 381 -3.27 -11.79 -7.99
C CYS A 381 -4.45 -12.52 -7.34
N LEU A 382 -5.47 -12.79 -8.15
CA LEU A 382 -6.68 -13.53 -7.77
C LEU A 382 -6.51 -15.04 -7.97
N ASP A 383 -5.64 -15.43 -8.91
CA ASP A 383 -5.47 -16.78 -9.43
C ASP A 383 -4.01 -17.03 -9.90
N PRO A 384 -3.56 -18.29 -9.98
CA PRO A 384 -2.26 -18.68 -10.54
C PRO A 384 -2.33 -18.95 -12.05
N GLY A 385 -3.23 -18.30 -12.79
CA GLY A 385 -3.37 -18.47 -14.25
C GLY A 385 -2.23 -17.84 -15.05
N PRO A 386 -2.04 -18.24 -16.32
CA PRO A 386 -0.90 -17.84 -17.14
C PRO A 386 -0.94 -16.34 -17.50
N PRO A 387 0.24 -15.70 -17.69
CA PRO A 387 0.39 -14.26 -17.99
C PRO A 387 -0.10 -13.92 -19.40
N SER A 388 -1.41 -13.89 -19.57
CA SER A 388 -2.13 -13.86 -20.85
C SER A 388 -2.73 -12.50 -21.19
N HIS A 389 -2.81 -11.58 -20.22
CA HIS A 389 -3.47 -10.28 -20.38
C HIS A 389 -2.60 -9.15 -19.87
N ALA A 390 -2.61 -8.01 -20.57
CA ALA A 390 -1.88 -6.81 -20.18
C ALA A 390 -2.83 -5.63 -19.90
N PHE A 391 -2.54 -4.87 -18.85
CA PHE A 391 -3.24 -3.61 -18.54
C PHE A 391 -2.95 -2.52 -19.58
N ALA A 392 -3.99 -1.82 -20.01
CA ALA A 392 -3.93 -0.75 -20.99
C ALA A 392 -3.96 0.62 -20.27
N PRO A 393 -2.97 1.52 -20.44
CA PRO A 393 -1.90 1.50 -21.44
C PRO A 393 -0.54 1.00 -20.92
N CYS A 394 -0.41 0.61 -19.65
CA CYS A 394 0.91 0.47 -19.00
C CYS A 394 1.70 -0.80 -19.33
N GLY A 395 1.09 -1.82 -19.95
CA GLY A 395 1.76 -3.06 -20.32
C GLY A 395 2.07 -4.01 -19.16
N HIS A 396 1.45 -3.83 -17.99
CA HIS A 396 1.61 -4.79 -16.88
C HIS A 396 0.82 -6.06 -17.15
N VAL A 397 1.48 -7.21 -17.11
CA VAL A 397 0.95 -8.51 -17.50
C VAL A 397 0.58 -9.35 -16.28
N CYS A 398 -0.59 -9.97 -16.31
CA CYS A 398 -1.08 -10.93 -15.33
C CYS A 398 -2.06 -11.92 -16.01
N SER A 399 -2.75 -12.73 -15.21
CA SER A 399 -3.81 -13.63 -15.69
C SER A 399 -5.04 -12.86 -16.17
N GLU A 400 -5.90 -13.54 -16.94
CA GLU A 400 -7.16 -13.00 -17.45
C GLU A 400 -8.11 -12.55 -16.33
N LYS A 401 -8.25 -13.35 -15.27
CA LYS A 401 -9.19 -13.09 -14.18
C LYS A 401 -8.71 -11.93 -13.30
N THR A 402 -7.42 -11.93 -12.95
CA THR A 402 -6.77 -10.79 -12.28
C THR A 402 -6.88 -9.50 -13.12
N ALA A 403 -6.62 -9.55 -14.43
CA ALA A 403 -6.73 -8.37 -15.30
C ALA A 403 -8.15 -7.80 -15.33
N ARG A 404 -9.16 -8.65 -15.52
CA ARG A 404 -10.58 -8.23 -15.56
C ARG A 404 -11.05 -7.62 -14.25
N TYR A 405 -10.78 -8.26 -13.12
CA TYR A 405 -11.20 -7.76 -11.81
C TYR A 405 -10.67 -6.34 -11.55
N TRP A 406 -9.37 -6.12 -11.73
CA TRP A 406 -8.77 -4.80 -11.49
C TRP A 406 -9.16 -3.76 -12.54
N ALA A 407 -9.44 -4.17 -13.78
CA ALA A 407 -10.00 -3.28 -14.80
C ALA A 407 -11.44 -2.85 -14.54
N GLN A 408 -12.22 -3.65 -13.79
CA GLN A 408 -13.57 -3.31 -13.36
C GLN A 408 -13.60 -2.62 -11.99
N THR A 409 -12.53 -2.71 -11.20
CA THR A 409 -12.48 -2.18 -9.83
C THR A 409 -12.30 -0.65 -9.81
N PRO A 410 -13.30 0.13 -9.38
CA PRO A 410 -13.19 1.58 -9.30
C PRO A 410 -12.33 1.98 -8.09
N LEU A 411 -11.22 2.71 -8.29
CA LEU A 411 -10.44 3.29 -7.20
C LEU A 411 -10.77 4.79 -7.03
N PRO A 412 -10.84 5.32 -5.79
CA PRO A 412 -11.11 6.73 -5.53
C PRO A 412 -10.09 7.66 -6.19
N HIS A 413 -10.56 8.71 -6.86
CA HIS A 413 -9.72 9.71 -7.49
C HIS A 413 -10.22 11.14 -7.23
N GLY A 414 -9.35 11.99 -6.71
CA GLY A 414 -9.70 13.36 -6.35
C GLY A 414 -10.84 13.42 -5.32
N THR A 415 -11.83 14.28 -5.58
CA THR A 415 -12.94 14.55 -4.65
C THR A 415 -14.25 13.81 -4.96
N HIS A 416 -14.48 13.37 -6.20
CA HIS A 416 -15.75 12.72 -6.61
C HIS A 416 -15.56 11.58 -7.63
N ALA A 417 -14.39 11.45 -8.24
CA ALA A 417 -14.21 10.54 -9.36
C ALA A 417 -13.76 9.16 -8.89
N PHE A 418 -14.04 8.17 -9.72
CA PHE A 418 -13.60 6.79 -9.53
C PHE A 418 -13.07 6.27 -10.86
N HIS A 419 -11.88 5.68 -10.85
CA HIS A 419 -11.24 5.18 -12.06
C HIS A 419 -10.53 3.87 -11.74
N ALA A 420 -10.60 2.91 -12.67
CA ALA A 420 -9.79 1.70 -12.59
C ALA A 420 -8.31 2.05 -12.85
N ALA A 421 -7.40 1.43 -12.09
CA ALA A 421 -5.96 1.63 -12.24
C ALA A 421 -5.24 0.28 -12.23
N CYS A 422 -4.10 0.20 -12.91
CA CYS A 422 -3.22 -0.95 -12.82
C CYS A 422 -2.73 -1.10 -11.36
N PRO A 423 -3.01 -2.21 -10.67
CA PRO A 423 -2.66 -2.38 -9.25
C PRO A 423 -1.14 -2.48 -9.06
N PHE A 424 -0.39 -2.77 -10.13
CA PHE A 424 1.08 -2.89 -10.11
C PHE A 424 1.81 -1.55 -10.30
N CYS A 425 1.21 -0.51 -10.91
CA CYS A 425 1.90 0.76 -11.16
C CYS A 425 1.06 2.04 -10.96
N GLY A 426 -0.22 1.92 -10.60
CA GLY A 426 -1.13 3.06 -10.39
C GLY A 426 -1.48 3.83 -11.67
N ALA A 427 -1.07 3.36 -12.85
CA ALA A 427 -1.47 3.96 -14.12
C ALA A 427 -2.98 3.77 -14.32
N TRP A 428 -3.68 4.85 -14.66
CA TRP A 428 -5.10 4.81 -15.00
C TRP A 428 -5.34 3.92 -16.22
N LEU A 429 -6.35 3.06 -16.11
CA LEU A 429 -6.70 2.15 -17.17
C LEU A 429 -7.56 2.85 -18.23
N THR A 430 -7.33 2.52 -19.49
CA THR A 430 -7.98 3.19 -20.63
C THR A 430 -8.47 2.19 -21.68
N GLY A 431 -9.42 2.63 -22.51
CA GLY A 431 -10.14 1.76 -23.45
C GLY A 431 -11.31 1.01 -22.79
N GLU A 432 -12.09 0.31 -23.61
CA GLU A 432 -13.37 -0.30 -23.22
C GLU A 432 -13.27 -1.34 -22.09
N HIS A 433 -12.15 -2.06 -22.00
CA HIS A 433 -11.96 -3.15 -21.05
C HIS A 433 -10.79 -2.94 -20.07
N GLY A 434 -10.09 -1.80 -20.13
CA GLY A 434 -8.90 -1.50 -19.31
C GLY A 434 -7.70 -2.45 -19.46
N CYS A 435 -7.82 -3.52 -20.24
CA CYS A 435 -6.82 -4.55 -20.47
C CYS A 435 -7.00 -5.18 -21.87
N VAL A 436 -6.00 -5.92 -22.32
CA VAL A 436 -5.97 -6.59 -23.63
C VAL A 436 -5.39 -8.00 -23.52
N ARG A 437 -5.96 -8.96 -24.24
CA ARG A 437 -5.40 -10.31 -24.39
C ARG A 437 -4.14 -10.26 -25.25
N LEU A 438 -3.06 -10.87 -24.79
CA LEU A 438 -1.80 -10.95 -25.52
C LEU A 438 -1.88 -12.00 -26.64
N ILE A 439 -1.36 -11.63 -27.81
CA ILE A 439 -1.26 -12.49 -28.99
C ILE A 439 0.21 -12.59 -29.37
N PHE A 440 0.88 -13.62 -28.86
CA PHE A 440 2.23 -14.00 -29.24
C PHE A 440 2.21 -14.83 -30.53
N GLN A 441 3.27 -14.76 -31.33
CA GLN A 441 3.52 -15.75 -32.37
C GLN A 441 4.40 -16.86 -31.81
N GLY A 442 4.07 -18.12 -32.15
CA GLY A 442 4.93 -19.27 -31.84
C GLY A 442 6.18 -19.30 -32.72
N PRO A 443 7.02 -20.34 -32.55
CA PRO A 443 7.95 -20.76 -33.59
C PRO A 443 7.22 -20.95 -34.93
N LEU A 444 7.91 -20.68 -36.03
CA LEU A 444 7.54 -21.24 -37.33
C LEU A 444 8.07 -22.67 -37.34
N ASP A 445 7.22 -23.64 -37.70
CA ASP A 445 7.57 -25.05 -37.87
C ASP A 445 8.53 -25.27 -39.05
#